data_AF-A0A542XHY6-F1
#
_entry.id   AF-A0A542XHY6-F1
#
_cell.length_a   1.000
_cell.length_b   1.000
_cell.length_c   1.000
_cell.angle_alpha   90.00
_cell.angle_beta   90.00
_cell.angle_gamma   90.00
#
_symmetry.space_group_name_H-M   'P 1'
#
loop_
_entity.id
_entity.type
_entity.pdbx_description
1 polymer ?
#
loop_
_entity_poly.entity_id
_entity_poly.type
_entity_poly.pdbx_seq_one_letter_code
_entity_poly.pdbx_strand_id
1 'polypeptide(L)'
;MAARWPYGHQVTETANARKIAFATFVRRALDEARATRAWSGTEVSRRTGVSRQTINRWVRGDWASDPEAERVVAFCEGLGLAPATAFAALGWDRRSNPHRVGTPPPMDPDVEALLRRLVDPDVSDAEKFHIRETVRYLAYRPTLPVVAPTQRKQVG
;
A
#
# COMPACT_ATOMS: atom_id res chain seq x y z
N MET A 1 20.56 21.96 -22.52
CA MET A 1 20.22 21.80 -21.10
C MET A 1 19.30 20.59 -20.96
N ALA A 2 19.80 19.47 -20.43
CA ALA A 2 19.03 18.23 -20.31
C ALA A 2 18.05 18.33 -19.12
N ALA A 3 16.77 18.05 -19.38
CA ALA A 3 15.73 18.02 -18.37
C ALA A 3 16.00 16.88 -17.37
N ARG A 4 16.32 17.26 -16.13
CA ARG A 4 16.47 16.34 -15.00
C ARG A 4 15.08 15.88 -14.57
N TRP A 5 14.66 14.71 -15.05
CA TRP A 5 13.37 14.13 -14.71
C TRP A 5 13.22 13.92 -13.19
N PRO A 6 12.15 14.42 -12.55
CA PRO A 6 11.96 14.37 -11.10
C PRO A 6 11.57 12.98 -10.55
N TYR A 7 11.29 12.00 -11.41
CA TYR A 7 10.81 10.67 -11.01
C TYR A 7 11.85 9.83 -10.25
N GLY A 8 13.14 9.97 -10.55
CA GLY A 8 14.19 9.17 -9.92
C GLY A 8 14.40 9.46 -8.43
N HIS A 9 14.24 10.73 -8.03
CA HIS A 9 14.55 11.16 -6.66
C HIS A 9 13.51 10.66 -5.64
N GLN A 10 12.22 10.72 -5.99
CA GLN A 10 11.14 10.29 -5.09
C GLN A 10 11.15 8.78 -4.83
N VAL A 11 11.48 7.98 -5.84
CA VAL A 11 11.56 6.51 -5.70
C VAL A 11 12.74 6.11 -4.79
N THR A 12 13.89 6.78 -4.91
CA THR A 12 15.04 6.50 -4.04
C THR A 12 14.81 6.98 -2.60
N GLU A 13 14.13 8.11 -2.42
CA GLU A 13 13.81 8.67 -1.11
C GLU A 13 12.81 7.81 -0.35
N THR A 14 11.76 7.33 -1.03
CA THR A 14 10.78 6.39 -0.44
C THR A 14 11.42 5.04 -0.13
N ALA A 15 12.30 4.51 -0.99
CA ALA A 15 13.04 3.27 -0.72
C ALA A 15 13.96 3.39 0.51
N ASN A 16 14.67 4.51 0.64
CA ASN A 16 15.54 4.78 1.80
C ASN A 16 14.73 4.96 3.09
N ALA A 17 13.58 5.64 3.03
CA ALA A 17 12.67 5.77 4.17
C ALA A 17 12.16 4.40 4.66
N ARG A 18 11.77 3.49 3.75
CA ARG A 18 11.37 2.12 4.09
C ARG A 18 12.50 1.34 4.76
N LYS A 19 13.73 1.43 4.23
CA LYS A 19 14.91 0.80 4.82
C LYS A 19 15.16 1.28 6.25
N ILE A 20 15.05 2.58 6.50
CA ILE A 20 15.24 3.17 7.83
C ILE A 20 14.12 2.73 8.80
N ALA A 21 12.87 2.75 8.35
CA ALA A 21 11.72 2.32 9.15
C ALA A 21 11.85 0.86 9.57
N PHE A 22 12.15 -0.04 8.62
CA PHE A 22 12.33 -1.46 8.90
C PHE A 22 13.56 -1.73 9.79
N ALA A 23 14.69 -1.06 9.54
CA ALA A 23 15.87 -1.17 10.41
C ALA A 23 15.57 -0.76 11.86
N THR A 24 14.76 0.29 12.03
CA THR A 24 14.34 0.79 13.36
C THR A 24 13.41 -0.22 14.05
N PHE A 25 12.46 -0.80 13.32
CA PHE A 25 11.62 -1.88 13.81
C PHE A 25 12.46 -3.07 14.31
N VAL A 26 13.41 -3.55 13.50
CA VAL A 26 14.25 -4.70 13.86
C VAL A 26 15.13 -4.38 15.08
N ARG A 27 15.73 -3.18 15.16
CA ARG A 27 16.49 -2.76 16.35
C ARG A 27 15.64 -2.81 17.62
N ARG A 28 14.46 -2.19 17.58
CA ARG A 28 13.53 -2.17 18.71
C ARG A 28 13.11 -3.57 19.14
N ALA A 29 12.80 -4.45 18.17
CA ALA A 29 12.44 -5.83 18.44
C ALA A 29 13.57 -6.62 19.15
N LEU A 30 14.83 -6.40 18.74
CA LEU A 30 15.99 -7.01 19.38
C LEU A 30 16.25 -6.44 20.78
N ASP A 31 16.11 -5.13 20.95
CA ASP A 31 16.27 -4.48 22.25
C ASP A 31 15.21 -4.96 23.25
N GLU A 32 13.97 -5.11 22.80
CA GLU A 32 12.87 -5.63 23.62
C GLU A 32 13.09 -7.11 23.98
N ALA A 33 13.51 -7.94 23.04
CA ALA A 33 13.85 -9.34 23.31
C ALA A 33 15.01 -9.47 24.30
N ARG A 34 16.00 -8.57 24.22
CA ARG A 34 17.12 -8.51 25.16
C ARG A 34 16.67 -8.04 26.54
N ALA A 35 15.81 -7.03 26.62
CA ALA A 35 15.34 -6.46 27.89
C ALA A 35 14.38 -7.40 28.64
N THR A 36 13.48 -8.05 27.92
CA THR A 36 12.40 -8.85 28.53
C THR A 36 12.80 -10.32 28.75
N ARG A 37 13.63 -10.88 27.86
CA ARG A 37 13.95 -12.32 27.84
C ARG A 37 15.44 -12.63 27.88
N ALA A 38 16.30 -11.61 28.01
CA ALA A 38 17.76 -11.73 27.97
C ALA A 38 18.28 -12.47 26.72
N TRP A 39 17.56 -12.42 25.60
CA TRP A 39 17.95 -13.13 24.39
C TRP A 39 19.16 -12.47 23.73
N SER A 40 20.18 -13.28 23.46
CA SER A 40 21.33 -12.89 22.65
C SER A 40 20.98 -12.97 21.15
N GLY A 41 21.75 -12.30 20.29
CA GLY A 41 21.53 -12.40 18.84
C GLY A 41 21.63 -13.84 18.29
N THR A 42 22.36 -14.72 18.97
CA THR A 42 22.42 -16.15 18.62
C THR A 42 21.14 -16.88 19.02
N GLU A 43 20.58 -16.54 20.18
CA GLU A 43 19.30 -17.10 20.65
C GLU A 43 18.14 -16.64 19.78
N VAL A 44 18.12 -15.37 19.36
CA VAL A 44 17.13 -14.87 18.39
C VAL A 44 17.23 -15.62 17.07
N SER A 45 18.44 -15.86 16.56
CA SER A 45 18.65 -16.60 15.32
C SER A 45 18.13 -18.04 15.41
N ARG A 46 18.40 -18.71 16.54
CA ARG A 46 17.92 -20.07 16.82
C ARG A 46 16.40 -20.16 16.91
N ARG A 47 15.76 -19.17 17.54
CA ARG A 47 14.29 -19.12 17.77
C ARG A 47 13.50 -18.75 16.52
N THR A 48 14.03 -17.84 15.72
CA THR A 48 13.35 -17.32 14.52
C THR A 48 13.68 -18.10 13.25
N GLY A 49 14.73 -18.93 13.27
CA GLY A 49 15.26 -19.59 12.07
C GLY A 49 15.96 -18.62 11.10
N VAL A 50 16.01 -17.33 11.40
CA VAL A 50 16.66 -16.31 10.57
C VAL A 50 18.12 -16.18 10.98
N SER A 51 19.05 -16.28 10.04
CA SER A 51 20.47 -16.18 10.33
C SER A 51 20.85 -14.80 10.89
N ARG A 52 21.83 -14.77 11.80
CA ARG A 52 22.34 -13.52 12.38
C ARG A 52 22.88 -12.55 11.33
N GLN A 53 23.41 -13.06 10.22
CA GLN A 53 23.85 -12.25 9.09
C GLN A 53 22.68 -11.51 8.42
N THR A 54 21.56 -12.20 8.20
CA THR A 54 20.33 -11.62 7.64
C THR A 54 19.77 -10.54 8.57
N ILE A 55 19.69 -10.83 9.88
CA ILE A 55 19.21 -9.87 10.88
C ILE A 55 20.12 -8.62 10.92
N ASN A 56 21.44 -8.80 10.96
CA ASN A 56 22.39 -7.68 10.93
C ASN A 56 22.28 -6.84 9.66
N ARG A 57 21.99 -7.48 8.50
CA ARG A 57 21.76 -6.79 7.24
C ARG A 57 20.50 -5.91 7.31
N TRP A 58 19.43 -6.41 7.92
CA TRP A 58 18.20 -5.64 8.14
C TRP A 58 18.42 -4.44 9.06
N VAL A 59 19.16 -4.62 10.16
CA VAL A 59 19.52 -3.54 11.10
C VAL A 59 20.33 -2.42 10.43
N ARG A 60 21.18 -2.76 9.46
CA ARG A 60 21.97 -1.79 8.70
C ARG A 60 21.19 -1.11 7.57
N GLY A 61 20.04 -1.67 7.18
CA GLY A 61 19.30 -1.22 5.99
C GLY A 61 20.03 -1.47 4.66
N ASP A 62 21.10 -2.27 4.70
CA ASP A 62 22.02 -2.51 3.58
C ASP A 62 21.64 -3.78 2.82
N TRP A 63 20.44 -3.77 2.25
CA TRP A 63 19.94 -4.87 1.42
C TRP A 63 19.66 -4.36 0.00
N ALA A 64 20.16 -5.12 -0.98
CA ALA A 64 20.01 -4.82 -2.41
C ALA A 64 18.59 -5.16 -2.93
N SER A 65 17.99 -6.21 -2.36
CA SER A 65 16.63 -6.66 -2.67
C SER A 65 15.78 -6.65 -1.41
N ASP A 66 14.48 -6.41 -1.60
CA ASP A 66 13.45 -6.49 -0.57
C ASP A 66 13.62 -7.80 0.26
N PRO A 67 13.47 -7.76 1.60
CA PRO A 67 13.55 -8.95 2.43
C PRO A 67 12.55 -10.04 1.97
N GLU A 68 12.82 -11.30 2.30
CA GLU A 68 11.87 -12.38 1.99
C GLU A 68 10.72 -12.36 3.01
N ALA A 69 9.47 -12.32 2.52
CA ALA A 69 8.28 -12.23 3.39
C ALA A 69 8.22 -13.37 4.41
N GLU A 70 8.53 -14.60 3.99
CA GLU A 70 8.59 -15.76 4.89
C GLU A 70 9.57 -15.56 6.05
N ARG A 71 10.75 -14.97 5.77
CA ARG A 71 11.75 -14.69 6.81
C ARG A 71 11.30 -13.58 7.75
N VAL A 72 10.58 -12.58 7.25
CA VAL A 72 10.01 -11.50 8.08
C VAL A 72 8.93 -12.06 9.01
N VAL A 73 8.07 -12.96 8.51
CA VAL A 73 7.07 -13.67 9.32
C VAL A 73 7.74 -14.52 10.39
N ALA A 74 8.70 -15.38 10.01
CA ALA A 74 9.41 -16.24 10.95
C ALA A 74 10.17 -15.44 12.04
N PHE A 75 10.73 -14.29 11.68
CA PHE A 75 11.32 -13.35 12.65
C PHE A 75 10.29 -12.82 13.64
N CYS A 76 9.13 -12.37 13.16
CA CYS A 76 8.08 -11.83 14.02
C CYS A 76 7.50 -12.91 14.93
N GLU A 77 7.15 -14.08 14.39
CA GLU A 77 6.60 -15.20 15.15
C GLU A 77 7.57 -15.71 16.20
N GLY A 78 8.85 -15.87 15.86
CA GLY A 78 9.88 -16.31 16.81
C GLY A 78 10.12 -15.32 17.96
N LEU A 79 9.73 -14.04 17.79
CA LEU A 79 9.75 -13.03 18.84
C LEU A 79 8.39 -12.81 19.52
N GLY A 80 7.30 -13.38 18.98
CA GLY A 80 5.93 -13.14 19.44
C GLY A 80 5.38 -11.76 19.03
N LEU A 81 5.89 -11.20 17.93
CA LEU A 81 5.46 -9.93 17.34
C LEU A 81 4.44 -10.18 16.23
N ALA A 82 3.55 -9.22 15.98
CA ALA A 82 2.61 -9.28 14.87
C ALA A 82 3.30 -8.94 13.53
N PRO A 83 3.31 -9.85 12.52
CA PRO A 83 3.97 -9.60 11.23
C PRO A 83 3.47 -8.35 10.49
N ALA A 84 2.22 -7.95 10.74
CA ALA A 84 1.64 -6.73 10.18
C ALA A 84 2.45 -5.46 10.49
N THR A 85 3.08 -5.38 11.68
CA THR A 85 3.90 -4.21 12.05
C THR A 85 5.19 -4.13 11.24
N ALA A 86 5.80 -5.28 10.93
CA ALA A 86 6.96 -5.36 10.05
C ALA A 86 6.60 -5.03 8.59
N PHE A 87 5.46 -5.52 8.11
CA PHE A 87 4.96 -5.22 6.76
C PHE A 87 4.59 -3.75 6.58
N ALA A 88 4.05 -3.10 7.60
CA ALA A 88 3.82 -1.66 7.58
C ALA A 88 5.13 -0.87 7.46
N ALA A 89 6.16 -1.27 8.21
CA ALA A 89 7.50 -0.66 8.12
C ALA A 89 8.16 -0.87 6.74
N LEU A 90 7.86 -1.99 6.08
CA LEU A 90 8.32 -2.31 4.72
C LEU A 90 7.45 -1.70 3.62
N GLY A 91 6.31 -1.07 3.98
CA GLY A 91 5.33 -0.56 3.02
C GLY A 91 4.69 -1.66 2.15
N TRP A 92 4.69 -2.91 2.63
CA TRP A 92 4.10 -4.06 1.94
C TRP A 92 2.66 -4.34 2.32
N ASP A 93 2.15 -3.64 3.33
CA ASP A 93 0.75 -3.76 3.65
C ASP A 93 -0.07 -3.15 2.51
N ARG A 94 -0.89 -3.98 1.84
CA ARG A 94 -1.89 -3.47 0.88
C ARG A 94 -2.91 -2.53 1.55
N ARG A 95 -3.07 -2.61 2.89
CA ARG A 95 -3.90 -1.72 3.71
C ARG A 95 -3.13 -0.53 4.30
N SER A 96 -1.81 -0.62 4.42
CA SER A 96 -0.90 0.48 4.80
C SER A 96 0.02 0.82 3.63
N ASN A 97 -0.58 1.05 2.46
CA ASN A 97 -0.16 2.25 1.77
C ASN A 97 -0.40 3.36 2.81
N PRO A 98 0.63 4.09 3.32
CA PRO A 98 0.39 5.50 3.46
C PRO A 98 0.19 5.95 2.02
N HIS A 99 -1.02 5.69 1.49
CA HIS A 99 -1.60 6.61 0.58
C HIS A 99 -1.32 7.90 1.31
N ARG A 100 -0.54 8.76 0.64
CA ARG A 100 -0.70 10.18 0.83
C ARG A 100 -2.14 10.37 1.29
N VAL A 101 -2.37 11.27 2.22
CA VAL A 101 -3.58 12.07 2.09
C VAL A 101 -3.42 12.83 0.75
N GLY A 102 -3.35 12.13 -0.38
CA GLY A 102 -4.01 12.49 -1.59
C GLY A 102 -5.42 12.21 -1.18
N THR A 103 -6.12 13.28 -0.87
CA THR A 103 -7.51 13.41 -1.30
C THR A 103 -7.73 12.42 -2.45
N PRO A 104 -8.67 11.46 -2.37
CA PRO A 104 -9.13 10.81 -3.58
C PRO A 104 -9.29 11.93 -4.62
N PRO A 105 -8.79 11.76 -5.88
CA PRO A 105 -8.91 12.81 -6.88
C PRO A 105 -10.30 13.40 -6.75
N PRO A 106 -10.43 14.73 -6.51
CA PRO A 106 -11.61 15.32 -5.89
C PRO A 106 -12.83 14.69 -6.51
N MET A 107 -13.56 13.92 -5.70
CA MET A 107 -14.70 13.17 -6.19
C MET A 107 -15.64 14.20 -6.79
N ASP A 108 -16.16 13.89 -7.97
CA ASP A 108 -17.12 14.78 -8.60
C ASP A 108 -18.23 15.11 -7.57
N PRO A 109 -18.58 16.40 -7.39
CA PRO A 109 -19.51 16.82 -6.35
C PRO A 109 -20.86 16.10 -6.44
N ASP A 110 -21.27 15.69 -7.64
CA ASP A 110 -22.52 14.95 -7.84
C ASP A 110 -22.37 13.51 -7.36
N VAL A 111 -21.22 12.87 -7.60
CA VAL A 111 -20.93 11.52 -7.08
C VAL A 111 -20.89 11.54 -5.55
N GLU A 112 -20.29 12.58 -4.96
CA GLU A 112 -20.29 12.73 -3.51
C GLU A 112 -21.71 12.95 -2.95
N ALA A 113 -22.54 13.76 -3.61
CA ALA A 113 -23.93 13.96 -3.23
C ALA A 113 -24.74 12.65 -3.28
N LEU A 114 -24.53 11.83 -4.32
CA LEU A 114 -25.17 10.50 -4.43
C LEU A 114 -24.75 9.58 -3.28
N LEU A 115 -23.47 9.55 -2.93
CA LEU A 115 -22.98 8.76 -1.80
C LEU A 115 -23.56 9.21 -0.47
N ARG A 116 -23.61 10.53 -0.21
CA ARG A 116 -24.23 11.08 0.99
C ARG A 116 -25.69 10.64 1.11
N ARG A 117 -26.45 10.72 0.00
CA ARG A 117 -27.87 10.31 -0.03
C ARG A 117 -28.08 8.80 0.17
N LEU A 118 -27.12 7.97 -0.23
CA LEU A 118 -27.17 6.53 -0.04
C LEU A 118 -26.93 6.07 1.40
N VAL A 119 -26.15 6.83 2.18
CA VAL A 119 -25.84 6.52 3.58
C VAL A 119 -26.75 7.26 4.58
N ASP A 120 -27.49 8.25 4.12
CA ASP A 120 -28.43 9.03 4.93
C ASP A 120 -29.61 8.15 5.41
N PRO A 121 -29.81 7.95 6.72
CA PRO A 121 -30.89 7.14 7.26
C PRO A 121 -32.29 7.70 6.96
N ASP A 122 -32.43 9.00 6.72
CA ASP A 122 -33.72 9.67 6.47
C ASP A 122 -34.19 9.51 5.01
N VAL A 123 -33.31 9.01 4.12
CA VAL A 123 -33.66 8.70 2.73
C VAL A 123 -34.31 7.31 2.65
N SER A 124 -35.46 7.25 1.99
CA SER A 124 -36.23 6.02 1.83
C SER A 124 -35.46 4.92 1.09
N ASP A 125 -35.74 3.66 1.43
CA ASP A 125 -35.12 2.51 0.77
C ASP A 125 -35.45 2.43 -0.72
N ALA A 126 -36.65 2.85 -1.12
CA ALA A 126 -37.05 2.93 -2.53
C ALA A 126 -36.17 3.91 -3.33
N GLU A 127 -35.85 5.05 -2.72
CA GLU A 127 -35.00 6.07 -3.32
C GLU A 127 -33.53 5.63 -3.38
N LYS A 128 -33.01 5.02 -2.31
CA LYS A 128 -31.67 4.40 -2.31
C LYS A 128 -31.55 3.29 -3.34
N PHE A 129 -32.60 2.47 -3.49
CA PHE A 129 -32.67 1.43 -4.51
C PHE A 129 -32.60 2.02 -5.92
N HIS A 130 -33.39 3.06 -6.19
CA HIS A 130 -33.38 3.73 -7.49
C HIS A 130 -32.01 4.32 -7.83
N ILE A 131 -31.38 5.02 -6.88
CA ILE A 131 -30.02 5.57 -7.04
C ILE A 131 -29.01 4.46 -7.41
N ARG A 132 -29.01 3.35 -6.65
CA ARG A 132 -28.09 2.23 -6.92
C ARG A 132 -28.32 1.60 -8.29
N GLU A 133 -29.58 1.44 -8.68
CA GLU A 133 -29.93 0.82 -9.97
C GLU A 133 -29.56 1.72 -11.14
N THR A 134 -29.81 3.03 -11.06
CA THR A 134 -29.39 3.99 -12.07
C THR A 134 -27.86 4.02 -12.22
N VAL A 135 -27.13 4.06 -11.10
CA VAL A 135 -25.66 4.00 -11.13
C VAL A 135 -25.17 2.69 -11.77
N ARG A 136 -25.77 1.55 -11.40
CA ARG A 136 -25.45 0.24 -11.99
C ARG A 136 -25.70 0.23 -13.50
N TYR A 137 -26.87 0.70 -13.93
CA TYR A 137 -27.22 0.80 -15.34
C TYR A 137 -26.20 1.63 -16.14
N LEU A 138 -25.81 2.79 -15.61
CA LEU A 138 -24.85 3.68 -16.27
C LEU A 138 -23.44 3.07 -16.29
N ALA A 139 -23.01 2.43 -15.21
CA ALA A 139 -21.68 1.83 -15.08
C ALA A 139 -21.46 0.65 -16.04
N TYR A 140 -22.52 -0.10 -16.37
CA TYR A 140 -22.46 -1.27 -17.23
C TYR A 140 -23.07 -1.05 -18.62
N ARG A 141 -23.33 0.21 -18.99
CA ARG A 141 -23.88 0.53 -20.30
C ARG A 141 -22.86 0.12 -21.39
N PRO A 142 -23.25 -0.68 -22.39
CA PRO A 142 -22.39 -0.94 -23.53
C PRO A 142 -22.09 0.38 -24.24
N THR A 143 -20.80 0.70 -24.41
CA THR A 143 -20.39 1.86 -25.20
C THR A 143 -20.79 1.61 -26.64
N LEU A 144 -21.78 2.35 -27.14
CA LEU A 144 -22.11 2.31 -28.57
C LEU A 144 -20.86 2.76 -29.35
N PRO A 145 -20.46 2.06 -30.41
CA PRO A 145 -19.38 2.52 -31.26
C PRO A 145 -19.74 3.89 -31.80
N VAL A 146 -18.89 4.89 -31.55
CA VAL A 146 -18.95 6.19 -32.20
C VAL A 146 -18.83 5.93 -33.70
N VAL A 147 -19.94 6.05 -34.43
CA VAL A 147 -19.90 6.04 -35.90
C VAL A 147 -19.11 7.28 -36.29
N ALA A 148 -17.84 7.07 -36.68
CA ALA A 148 -17.02 8.14 -37.25
C ALA A 148 -17.76 8.74 -38.46
N PRO A 149 -17.84 10.07 -38.59
CA PRO A 149 -18.51 10.68 -39.72
C PRO A 149 -17.81 10.24 -41.00
N THR A 150 -18.56 9.55 -41.86
CA THR A 150 -18.14 9.17 -43.22
C THR A 150 -17.68 10.42 -43.95
N GLN A 151 -16.39 10.46 -44.29
CA GLN A 151 -15.78 11.49 -45.12
C GLN A 151 -16.43 11.43 -46.52
N ARG A 152 -17.46 12.25 -46.73
CA ARG A 152 -18.04 12.50 -48.05
C ARG A 152 -17.09 13.40 -48.84
N LYS A 153 -16.45 12.80 -49.86
CA LYS A 153 -16.30 13.31 -51.24
C LYS A 153 -15.56 14.64 -51.48
N GLN A 154 -14.40 14.57 -52.14
CA GLN A 154 -13.98 15.46 -53.24
C GLN A 154 -13.35 14.56 -54.32
N VAL A 155 -14.09 14.13 -55.35
CA VAL A 155 -14.08 14.71 -56.72
C VAL A 155 -12.91 15.66 -57.03
N GLY A 156 -11.99 15.13 -57.84
CA GLY A 156 -11.02 15.81 -58.67
C GLY A 156 -10.62 14.84 -59.77
#